data_AF-A0A329WGD9-F1
#
_entry.id   AF-A0A329WGD9-F1
#
_cell.length_a   1.000
_cell.length_b   1.000
_cell.length_c   1.000
_cell.angle_alpha   90.00
_cell.angle_beta   90.00
_cell.angle_gamma   90.00
#
_symmetry.space_group_name_H-M   'P 1'
#
loop_
_entity.id
_entity.type
_entity.pdbx_description
1 polymer ?
#
loop_
_entity_poly.entity_id
_entity_poly.type
_entity_poly.pdbx_seq_one_letter_code
_entity_poly.pdbx_strand_id
1 'polypeptide(L)' 'MELEQQVLSIVNKIARKNVELDDELLKQNLIDSITTVDLILALQEEFDCYISATDAESILETPESIIHYLNNLK' A
#
# COMPACT_ATOMS: atom_id res chain seq x y z
N MET A 1 -0.92 14.77 8.16
CA MET A 1 -1.56 13.68 8.92
C MET A 1 -2.70 12.99 8.17
N GLU A 2 -2.99 13.33 6.90
CA GLU A 2 -4.08 12.70 6.13
C GLU A 2 -3.63 11.47 5.32
N LEU A 3 -2.38 11.46 4.82
CA LEU A 3 -1.86 10.39 3.96
C LEU A 3 -1.84 9.02 4.65
N GLU A 4 -1.34 8.96 5.90
CA GLU A 4 -1.31 7.73 6.70
C GLU A 4 -2.68 7.08 6.85
N GLN A 5 -3.68 7.89 7.21
CA GLN A 5 -5.06 7.43 7.39
C GLN A 5 -5.66 6.93 6.07
N GLN A 6 -5.36 7.60 4.95
CA GLN A 6 -5.83 7.19 3.63
C GLN A 6 -5.19 5.87 3.20
N VAL A 7 -3.86 5.74 3.32
CA VAL A 7 -3.15 4.50 2.97
C VAL A 7 -3.64 3.34 3.82
N LEU A 8 -3.70 3.50 5.15
CA LEU A 8 -4.23 2.48 6.05
C LEU A 8 -5.67 2.08 5.69
N SER A 9 -6.53 3.03 5.32
CA SER A 9 -7.90 2.74 4.93
C SER A 9 -7.98 1.89 3.66
N ILE A 10 -7.15 2.20 2.65
CA ILE A 10 -7.08 1.42 1.41
C ILE A 10 -6.53 0.02 1.69
N VAL A 11 -5.41 -0.06 2.40
CA VAL A 11 -4.77 -1.35 2.76
C VAL A 11 -5.73 -2.22 3.57
N ASN A 12 -6.39 -1.67 4.60
CA ASN A 12 -7.36 -2.41 5.41
C ASN A 12 -8.55 -2.94 4.59
N LYS A 13 -9.06 -2.14 3.65
CA LYS A 13 -10.14 -2.58 2.75
C LYS A 13 -9.71 -3.76 1.88
N ILE A 14 -8.49 -3.71 1.35
CA ILE A 14 -7.97 -4.73 0.43
C ILE A 14 -7.55 -5.99 1.18
N ALA A 15 -6.80 -5.84 2.27
CA ALA A 15 -6.39 -6.94 3.13
C ALA A 15 -7.56 -7.57 3.91
N ARG A 16 -8.71 -6.87 3.99
CA ARG A 16 -9.90 -7.25 4.76
C ARG A 16 -9.59 -7.59 6.22
N LYS A 17 -8.55 -6.97 6.75
CA LYS A 17 -8.02 -7.15 8.11
C LYS A 17 -7.62 -5.79 8.65
N ASN A 18 -7.42 -5.73 9.97
CA ASN A 18 -6.83 -4.56 10.60
C ASN A 18 -5.31 -4.70 10.52
N VAL A 19 -4.71 -3.86 9.70
CA VAL A 19 -3.29 -3.79 9.37
C VAL A 19 -2.69 -2.56 10.04
N GLU A 20 -1.56 -2.75 10.69
CA GLU A 20 -0.78 -1.67 11.29
C GLU A 20 0.29 -1.15 10.31
N LEU A 21 0.87 0.01 10.60
CA LEU A 21 1.84 0.65 9.69
C LEU A 21 3.10 -0.17 9.45
N ASP A 22 3.51 -0.97 10.44
CA ASP A 22 4.68 -1.84 10.43
C ASP A 22 4.36 -3.26 9.92
N ASP A 23 3.08 -3.57 9.65
CA ASP A 23 2.69 -4.91 9.23
C ASP A 23 3.17 -5.20 7.80
N GLU A 24 3.97 -6.27 7.68
CA GLU A 24 4.44 -6.76 6.39
C GLU A 24 3.31 -7.41 5.59
N LEU A 25 2.78 -6.70 4.58
CA LEU A 25 1.57 -7.07 3.84
C LEU A 25 1.72 -8.42 3.15
N LEU A 26 2.84 -8.61 2.46
CA LEU A 26 3.14 -9.83 1.71
C LEU A 26 3.54 -10.96 2.66
N LYS A 27 4.40 -10.70 3.65
CA LYS A 27 4.90 -11.76 4.54
C LYS A 27 3.81 -12.30 5.47
N GLN A 28 2.89 -11.45 5.91
CA GLN A 28 1.78 -11.86 6.77
C GLN A 28 0.57 -12.41 6.01
N ASN A 29 0.67 -12.62 4.70
CA ASN A 29 -0.47 -13.02 3.85
C ASN A 29 -1.68 -12.09 4.08
N LEU A 30 -1.42 -10.78 4.18
CA LEU A 30 -2.46 -9.76 4.21
C LEU A 30 -2.88 -9.41 2.77
N ILE A 31 -1.94 -9.45 1.83
CA ILE A 31 -2.20 -9.31 0.41
C ILE A 31 -1.60 -10.49 -0.37
N ASP A 32 -2.34 -10.98 -1.35
CA ASP A 32 -1.94 -11.92 -2.39
C ASP A 32 -1.56 -11.19 -3.68
N SER A 33 -0.99 -11.90 -4.67
CA SER A 33 -0.62 -11.31 -5.97
C SER A 33 -1.80 -10.62 -6.69
N ILE A 34 -3.04 -11.04 -6.45
CA ILE A 34 -4.24 -10.41 -7.04
C ILE A 34 -4.55 -9.09 -6.32
N THR A 35 -4.67 -9.14 -4.99
CA THR A 35 -4.96 -7.94 -4.17
C THR A 35 -3.82 -6.93 -4.19
N THR A 36 -2.59 -7.37 -4.47
CA THR A 36 -1.44 -6.48 -4.67
C THR A 36 -1.68 -5.56 -5.87
N VAL A 37 -2.16 -6.11 -6.99
CA VAL A 37 -2.50 -5.30 -8.17
C VAL A 37 -3.66 -4.34 -7.87
N ASP A 38 -4.68 -4.82 -7.16
CA ASP A 38 -5.82 -4.00 -6.72
C ASP A 38 -5.36 -2.82 -5.83
N LEU A 39 -4.40 -3.08 -4.93
CA LEU A 39 -3.81 -2.08 -4.04
C LEU A 39 -3.00 -1.05 -4.81
N ILE A 40 -2.17 -1.49 -5.76
CA ILE A 40 -1.43 -0.60 -6.66
C ILE A 40 -2.40 0.34 -7.36
N LEU A 41 -3.41 -0.22 -8.04
CA LEU A 41 -4.37 0.57 -8.81
C LEU A 41 -5.12 1.58 -7.93
N ALA A 42 -5.57 1.17 -6.74
CA ALA A 42 -6.25 2.05 -5.80
C ALA A 42 -5.36 3.19 -5.30
N LEU A 43 -4.08 2.91 -5.00
CA LEU A 43 -3.12 3.95 -4.61
C LEU A 43 -2.81 4.90 -5.76
N GLN A 44 -2.64 4.38 -6.97
CA GLN A 44 -2.39 5.19 -8.15
C GLN A 44 -3.57 6.12 -8.48
N GLU A 45 -4.79 5.63 -8.35
CA GLU A 45 -6.01 6.42 -8.59
C GLU A 45 -6.22 7.50 -7.53
N GLU A 46 -6.00 7.18 -6.24
CA GLU A 46 -6.22 8.12 -5.13
C GLU A 46 -5.10 9.18 -5.03
N PHE A 47 -3.85 8.80 -5.31
CA PHE A 47 -2.69 9.67 -5.10
C PHE A 47 -2.05 10.19 -6.39
N ASP A 48 -2.62 9.89 -7.56
CA ASP A 48 -2.07 10.23 -8.89
C ASP A 48 -0.60 9.79 -9.03
N CYS A 49 -0.27 8.61 -8.51
CA CYS A 49 1.10 8.09 -8.48
C CYS A 49 1.33 6.96 -9.51
N TYR A 50 2.59 6.64 -9.76
CA TYR A 50 2.96 5.47 -10.55
C TYR A 50 3.77 4.48 -9.73
N ILE A 51 3.25 3.27 -9.55
CA ILE A 51 3.97 2.18 -8.88
C ILE A 51 4.21 1.10 -9.94
N SER A 52 5.48 0.86 -10.25
CA SER A 52 5.85 -0.19 -11.20
C SER A 52 5.68 -1.57 -10.55
N ALA A 53 5.34 -2.60 -11.32
CA ALA A 53 5.23 -3.96 -10.79
C ALA A 53 6.56 -4.47 -10.19
N THR A 54 7.70 -3.94 -10.67
CA THR A 54 9.03 -4.28 -10.16
C THR A 54 9.27 -3.69 -8.78
N ASP A 55 8.86 -2.43 -8.56
CA ASP A 55 9.06 -1.73 -7.29
C ASP A 55 7.93 -1.99 -6.29
N ALA A 56 6.78 -2.47 -6.77
CA ALA A 56 5.60 -2.75 -5.97
C ALA A 56 5.89 -3.67 -4.79
N GLU A 57 6.71 -4.71 -4.97
CA GLU A 57 7.02 -5.65 -3.89
C GLU A 57 7.77 -4.98 -2.74
N SER A 58 8.68 -4.04 -3.04
CA SER A 58 9.39 -3.26 -2.02
C SER A 58 8.54 -2.11 -1.46
N ILE A 59 7.78 -1.41 -2.29
CA ILE A 59 6.96 -0.26 -1.87
C ILE A 59 5.77 -0.73 -1.01
N LEU A 60 5.14 -1.84 -1.39
CA LEU A 60 3.99 -2.43 -0.70
C LEU A 60 4.42 -3.45 0.36
N GLU A 61 5.67 -3.41 0.80
CA GLU A 61 6.16 -4.28 1.87
C GLU A 61 5.37 -4.00 3.16
N THR A 62 5.26 -2.74 3.55
CA THR A 62 4.49 -2.27 4.71
C THR A 62 3.70 -1.00 4.34
N PRO A 63 2.59 -0.69 5.02
CA PRO A 63 1.89 0.58 4.80
C PRO A 63 2.80 1.80 5.01
N GLU A 64 3.72 1.73 5.97
CA GLU A 64 4.73 2.77 6.19
C GLU A 64 5.61 3.00 4.95
N SER A 65 6.07 1.93 4.27
CA SER A 65 6.83 2.06 3.02
C SER A 65 6.02 2.75 1.92
N ILE A 66 4.72 2.45 1.82
CA ILE A 66 3.81 3.11 0.86
C ILE A 66 3.72 4.60 1.16
N ILE A 67 3.50 4.95 2.43
CA ILE A 67 3.45 6.33 2.90
C ILE A 67 4.77 7.06 2.61
N HIS A 68 5.90 6.40 2.85
CA HIS A 68 7.21 6.97 2.61
C HIS A 68 7.45 7.21 1.11
N TYR A 69 7.05 6.26 0.26
CA TYR A 69 7.10 6.41 -1.20
C TYR A 69 6.26 7.59 -1.67
N LEU A 70 5.00 7.66 -1.24
CA LEU A 70 4.07 8.73 -1.58
C LEU A 70 4.52 10.11 -1.09
N ASN A 71 5.18 10.17 0.09
CA ASN A 71 5.77 11.41 0.58
C ASN A 71 6.99 11.85 -0.23
N ASN A 72 7.81 10.92 -0.73
CA ASN A 72 8.98 11.24 -1.57
C ASN A 72 8.59 11.65 -3.00
N LEU A 73 7.36 11.37 -3.44
CA LEU A 73 6.85 11.81 -4.74
C LEU A 73 6.45 13.29 -4.79
N LYS A 74 6.31 13.95 -3.63
CA LYS A 74 5.98 15.38 -3.51
C LYS A 74 7.21 16.24 -3.28
#